data_AF-A0AAF0YTG0-F1
#
_entry.id   AF-A0AAF0YTG0-F1
#
_cell.length_a   1.000
_cell.length_b   1.000
_cell.length_c   1.000
_cell.angle_alpha   90.00
_cell.angle_beta   90.00
_cell.angle_gamma   90.00
#
_symmetry.space_group_name_H-M   'P 1'
#
loop_
_entity.id
_entity.type
_entity.pdbx_description
1 polymer ?
#
loop_
_entity_poly.entity_id
_entity_poly.type
_entity_poly.pdbx_seq_one_letter_code
_entity_poly.pdbx_strand_id
1 'polypeptide(L)'
;MVEKLNNIIVRPLTRRLIKLPSRQFHSREDETPDHRASGHAPETDEYKSMVANGFDDDFYLEIGGLVENPMRLTTAQLKEIAEGYDQTTMHHCV
;
A
#
# COMPACT_ATOMS: atom_id res chain seq x y z
N MET A 1 -13.86 21.03 -32.26
CA MET A 1 -12.62 21.82 -32.05
C MET A 1 -11.80 21.28 -30.89
N VAL A 2 -12.41 21.10 -29.71
CA VAL A 2 -11.79 20.56 -28.48
C VAL A 2 -11.12 19.19 -28.70
N GLU A 3 -11.80 18.26 -29.37
CA GLU A 3 -11.24 16.92 -29.64
C GLU A 3 -9.97 16.95 -30.50
N LYS A 4 -9.95 17.78 -31.55
CA LYS A 4 -8.78 17.93 -32.43
C LYS A 4 -7.60 18.51 -31.65
N LEU A 5 -7.84 19.50 -30.78
CA LEU A 5 -6.81 20.09 -29.92
C LEU A 5 -6.23 19.06 -28.94
N ASN A 6 -7.10 18.26 -28.30
CA ASN A 6 -6.69 17.17 -27.42
C ASN A 6 -5.84 16.12 -28.15
N ASN A 7 -6.24 15.73 -29.36
CA ASN A 7 -5.54 14.73 -30.16
C ASN A 7 -4.18 15.20 -30.68
N ILE A 8 -4.02 16.49 -30.97
CA ILE A 8 -2.79 17.06 -31.55
C ILE A 8 -1.79 17.47 -30.47
N ILE A 9 -2.28 17.99 -29.33
CA ILE A 9 -1.41 18.59 -28.30
C ILE A 9 -1.31 17.71 -27.06
N VAL A 10 -2.45 17.47 -26.41
CA VAL A 10 -2.48 16.81 -25.10
C VAL A 10 -2.02 15.35 -25.23
N ARG A 11 -2.59 14.58 -26.16
CA ARG A 11 -2.25 13.16 -26.33
C ARG A 11 -0.77 12.89 -26.62
N PRO A 12 -0.11 13.57 -27.57
CA PRO A 12 1.32 13.36 -27.81
C PRO A 12 2.17 13.80 -26.62
N LEU A 13 1.79 14.89 -25.93
CA LEU A 13 2.49 15.36 -24.74
C LEU A 13 2.40 14.34 -23.61
N THR A 14 1.20 13.90 -23.23
CA THR A 14 1.01 12.92 -22.16
C THR A 14 1.71 11.60 -22.45
N ARG A 15 1.68 11.12 -23.71
CA ARG A 15 2.42 9.92 -24.14
C ARG A 15 3.93 10.05 -24.00
N ARG A 16 4.49 11.25 -24.10
CA ARG A 16 5.91 11.52 -23.85
C ARG A 16 6.18 11.59 -22.35
N LEU A 17 5.34 12.27 -21.58
CA LEU A 17 5.51 12.42 -20.14
C LEU A 17 5.42 11.09 -19.37
N ILE A 18 4.54 10.16 -19.78
CA ILE A 18 4.42 8.83 -19.17
C ILE A 18 5.72 8.01 -19.28
N LYS A 19 6.60 8.31 -20.25
CA LYS A 19 7.89 7.63 -20.40
C LYS A 19 8.99 8.20 -19.51
N LEU A 20 8.73 9.29 -18.80
CA LEU A 20 9.71 9.84 -17.87
C LEU A 20 9.93 8.86 -16.71
N PRO A 21 11.14 8.84 -16.13
CA PRO A 21 11.43 7.98 -15.00
C PRO A 21 10.47 8.30 -13.86
N SER A 22 9.88 7.24 -13.33
CA SER A 22 8.95 7.34 -12.20
C SER A 22 9.69 7.77 -10.94
N ARG A 23 9.13 8.77 -10.23
CA ARG A 23 9.62 9.22 -8.92
C ARG A 23 8.82 8.56 -7.79
N GLN A 24 8.62 7.24 -7.90
CA GLN A 24 7.86 6.45 -6.92
C GLN A 24 8.67 6.11 -5.65
N PHE A 25 9.99 6.25 -5.71
CA PHE A 25 10.86 6.07 -4.55
C PHE A 25 11.01 7.40 -3.83
N HIS A 26 10.50 7.44 -2.61
CA HIS A 26 10.64 8.57 -1.71
C HIS A 26 11.80 8.32 -0.77
N SER A 27 12.46 9.40 -0.35
CA SER A 27 13.47 9.32 0.70
C SER A 27 12.79 9.38 2.06
N ARG A 28 13.49 8.93 3.10
CA ARG A 28 13.02 9.03 4.48
C ARG A 28 12.81 10.49 4.93
N GLU A 29 13.51 11.43 4.29
CA GLU A 29 13.36 12.87 4.54
C GLU A 29 12.01 13.42 4.03
N ASP A 30 11.35 12.70 3.13
CA ASP A 30 10.03 13.06 2.58
C ASP A 30 8.87 12.55 3.46
N GLU A 31 9.14 11.83 4.55
CA GLU A 31 8.12 11.24 5.41
C GLU A 31 7.31 12.32 6.14
N THR A 32 5.99 12.23 6.04
CA THR A 32 5.08 13.07 6.81
C THR A 32 5.07 12.60 8.28
N PRO A 33 5.02 13.53 9.26
CA PRO A 33 5.13 13.16 10.68
C PRO A 33 3.96 12.30 11.17
N ASP A 34 2.76 12.51 10.63
CA ASP A 34 1.55 11.80 11.05
C ASP A 34 0.94 11.01 9.87
N HIS A 35 0.67 9.73 10.10
CA HIS A 35 -0.06 8.90 9.14
C HIS A 35 -1.57 9.23 9.20
N ARG A 36 -2.15 9.60 8.05
CA ARG A 36 -3.61 9.75 7.92
C ARG A 36 -4.21 8.45 7.40
N ALA A 37 -4.77 7.66 8.32
CA ALA A 37 -5.45 6.42 7.98
C ALA A 37 -6.67 6.68 7.08
N SER A 38 -6.91 5.75 6.15
CA SER A 38 -8.15 5.72 5.36
C SER A 38 -9.21 4.91 6.11
N GLY A 39 -10.37 5.51 6.36
CA GLY A 39 -11.50 4.85 7.01
C GLY A 39 -11.44 4.82 8.55
N HIS A 40 -12.33 4.02 9.14
CA HIS A 40 -12.44 3.81 10.57
C HIS A 40 -12.01 2.38 10.92
N ALA A 41 -11.34 2.21 12.06
CA ALA A 41 -10.97 0.90 12.55
C ALA A 41 -12.23 0.06 12.88
N PRO A 42 -12.19 -1.28 12.79
CA PRO A 42 -13.29 -2.11 13.24
C PRO A 42 -13.61 -1.89 14.72
N GLU A 43 -14.89 -1.75 15.07
CA GLU A 43 -15.32 -1.51 16.45
C GLU A 43 -15.53 -2.82 17.26
N THR A 44 -15.20 -3.98 16.68
CA THR A 44 -15.45 -5.28 17.30
C THR A 44 -14.52 -5.55 18.48
N ASP A 45 -14.98 -6.35 19.44
CA ASP A 45 -14.20 -6.65 20.64
C ASP A 45 -12.96 -7.50 20.31
N GLU A 46 -13.06 -8.37 19.30
CA GLU A 46 -11.91 -9.14 18.78
C GLU A 46 -10.83 -8.23 18.21
N TYR A 47 -11.22 -7.18 17.48
CA TYR A 47 -10.24 -6.22 16.95
C TYR A 47 -9.60 -5.41 18.07
N LYS A 48 -10.38 -4.98 19.05
CA LYS A 48 -9.86 -4.26 20.22
C LYS A 48 -8.89 -5.11 21.04
N SER A 49 -9.16 -6.40 21.22
CA SER A 49 -8.23 -7.30 21.92
C SER A 49 -6.94 -7.50 21.13
N MET A 50 -7.01 -7.65 19.80
CA MET A 50 -5.84 -7.70 18.92
C MET A 50 -4.99 -6.42 18.98
N VAL A 51 -5.63 -5.24 19.02
CA VAL A 51 -4.89 -3.98 19.20
C VAL A 51 -4.22 -3.94 20.57
N ALA A 52 -4.92 -4.38 21.63
CA ALA A 52 -4.42 -4.33 23.00
C ALA A 52 -3.21 -5.23 23.24
N ASN A 53 -3.09 -6.36 22.52
CA ASN A 53 -1.93 -7.25 22.59
C ASN A 53 -0.92 -7.04 21.45
N GLY A 54 -1.08 -6.00 20.62
CA GLY A 54 -0.12 -5.68 19.56
C GLY A 54 -0.11 -6.66 18.39
N PHE A 55 -1.20 -7.43 18.19
CA PHE A 55 -1.36 -8.41 17.11
C PHE A 55 -0.38 -9.59 17.13
N ASP A 56 0.38 -9.80 18.21
CA ASP A 56 1.46 -10.78 18.19
C ASP A 56 0.96 -12.24 18.20
N ASP A 57 -0.10 -12.55 18.96
CA ASP A 57 -0.58 -13.93 19.17
C ASP A 57 -1.89 -14.27 18.43
N ASP A 58 -2.75 -13.27 18.22
CA ASP A 58 -4.14 -13.47 17.77
C ASP A 58 -4.38 -13.16 16.29
N PHE A 59 -3.40 -12.56 15.60
CA PHE A 59 -3.52 -12.19 14.19
C PHE A 59 -2.88 -13.22 13.26
N TYR A 60 -3.62 -13.58 12.21
CA TYR A 60 -3.17 -14.46 11.15
C TYR A 60 -3.57 -13.86 9.79
N LEU A 61 -2.63 -13.80 8.86
CA LEU A 61 -2.92 -13.49 7.46
C LEU A 61 -3.26 -14.78 6.73
N GLU A 62 -4.49 -14.88 6.24
CA GLU A 62 -4.91 -15.99 5.38
C GLU A 62 -4.58 -15.69 3.91
N ILE A 63 -3.85 -16.60 3.28
CA ILE A 63 -3.56 -16.57 1.84
C ILE A 63 -4.40 -17.66 1.17
N GLY A 64 -5.35 -17.24 0.33
CA GLY A 64 -6.24 -18.11 -0.42
C GLY A 64 -6.50 -17.63 -1.85
N GLY A 65 -7.55 -18.14 -2.48
CA GLY A 65 -7.89 -17.82 -3.88
C GLY A 65 -7.18 -18.73 -4.89
N LEU A 66 -6.68 -18.16 -5.99
CA LEU A 66 -6.01 -18.91 -7.05
C LEU A 66 -4.51 -19.05 -6.75
N VAL A 67 -4.20 -19.82 -5.71
CA VAL A 67 -2.84 -20.16 -5.29
C VAL A 67 -2.68 -21.68 -5.24
N GLU A 68 -1.48 -22.17 -5.53
CA GLU A 68 -1.19 -23.61 -5.49
C GLU A 68 -1.30 -24.18 -4.07
N ASN A 69 -0.82 -23.43 -3.07
CA ASN A 69 -0.76 -23.84 -1.68
C ASN A 69 -1.38 -22.74 -0.77
N PRO A 70 -2.67 -22.85 -0.42
CA PRO A 70 -3.28 -21.98 0.58
C PRO A 70 -2.58 -22.10 1.94
N MET A 71 -2.42 -21.01 2.66
CA MET A 71 -1.70 -21.00 3.94
C MET A 71 -2.18 -19.90 4.88
N ARG A 72 -1.79 -20.00 6.15
CA ARG A 72 -2.01 -18.96 7.16
C ARG A 72 -0.65 -18.59 7.76
N LEU A 73 -0.36 -17.30 7.86
CA LEU A 73 0.89 -16.78 8.39
C LEU A 73 0.65 -15.99 9.67
N THR A 74 1.43 -16.28 10.70
CA THR A 74 1.43 -15.50 11.96
C THR A 74 2.19 -14.19 11.79
N THR A 75 1.95 -13.21 12.68
CA THR A 75 2.72 -11.97 12.72
C THR A 75 4.23 -12.20 12.83
N ALA A 76 4.67 -13.22 13.59
CA ALA A 76 6.08 -13.58 13.70
C ALA A 76 6.68 -14.05 12.36
N GLN A 77 5.97 -14.91 11.62
CA GLN A 77 6.40 -15.38 10.30
C GLN A 77 6.43 -14.24 9.28
N LEU A 78 5.46 -13.31 9.34
CA LEU A 78 5.47 -12.13 8.48
C LEU A 78 6.67 -11.22 8.76
N LYS A 79 7.03 -11.02 10.03
CA LYS A 79 8.21 -10.25 10.44
C LYS A 79 9.51 -10.90 9.93
N GLU A 80 9.62 -12.22 9.98
CA GLU A 80 10.76 -12.98 9.43
C GLU A 80 10.87 -12.80 7.90
N ILE A 81 9.76 -12.92 7.17
CA ILE A 81 9.74 -12.74 5.71
C ILE A 81 10.13 -11.31 5.30
N ALA A 82 9.70 -10.32 6.07
CA ALA A 82 9.95 -8.91 5.80
C ALA A 82 11.34 -8.42 6.29
N GLU A 83 12.13 -9.29 6.94
CA GLU A 83 13.40 -8.88 7.53
C GLU A 83 14.34 -8.24 6.49
N GLY A 84 14.83 -7.05 6.81
CA GLY A 84 15.73 -6.28 5.93
C GLY A 84 15.05 -5.57 4.76
N TYR A 85 13.71 -5.64 4.65
CA TYR A 85 12.96 -4.91 3.64
C TYR A 85 12.29 -3.66 4.23
N ASP A 86 12.54 -2.50 3.61
CA ASP A 86 11.95 -1.21 3.99
C ASP A 86 11.67 -0.38 2.72
N GLN A 87 10.54 0.34 2.70
CA GLN A 87 10.14 1.15 1.56
C GLN A 87 9.33 2.38 2.00
N THR A 88 9.83 3.59 1.72
CA THR A 88 9.04 4.81 1.82
C THR A 88 8.16 4.98 0.58
N THR A 89 6.85 5.01 0.78
CA THR A 89 5.87 5.22 -0.29
C THR A 89 4.90 6.33 0.09
N MET A 90 4.35 6.98 -0.94
CA MET A 90 3.35 8.01 -0.74
C MET A 90 1.95 7.40 -0.80
N HIS A 91 1.18 7.59 0.27
CA HIS A 91 -0.19 7.12 0.40
C HIS A 91 -1.18 8.19 -0.07
N HIS A 92 -2.04 7.85 -1.02
CA HIS A 92 -3.17 8.66 -1.44
C HIS A 92 -4.47 7.91 -1.14
N CYS A 93 -5.41 8.55 -0.44
CA CYS A 93 -6.79 8.09 -0.43
C CYS A 93 -7.37 8.31 -1.82
N VAL A 94 -7.99 7.27 -2.39
CA VAL A 94 -8.81 7.38 -3.61
C VAL A 94 -10.12 8.07 -3.29
#